data_AF-A0A352JAL9-F1
#
_entry.id   AF-A0A352JAL9-F1
#
_cell.length_a   1.000
_cell.length_b   1.000
_cell.length_c   1.000
_cell.angle_alpha   90.00
_cell.angle_beta   90.00
_cell.angle_gamma   90.00
#
_symmetry.space_group_name_H-M   'P 1'
#
loop_
_entity.id
_entity.type
_entity.pdbx_description
1 polymer ?
#
loop_
_entity_poly.entity_id
_entity_poly.type
_entity_poly.pdbx_seq_one_letter_code
_entity_poly.pdbx_strand_id
1 'polypeptide(L)'
;PNTITKKRENHAMNDVISEQELLDSLKAYAQSFGAPTSTEEVMAIASSIVTFQQKQLGIPELPPTQVTSLVQQVASQFDIKAIANSITDNATLTLVQGVKQWQQTLEHQLLNTLTAYAQKFQPEHKPDVAKTILAIIPLVENVQLHQLEITSLIQRVSSQFKWEDALAQVVGNDAMAIADQLANLLQFGDIEGLVHTFVGW
;
A
#
# COMPACT_ATOMS: atom_id res chain seq x y z
N PRO A 1 16.73 -7.22 42.36
CA PRO A 1 17.48 -7.05 41.09
C PRO A 1 16.83 -7.82 39.93
N ASN A 2 16.10 -7.09 39.08
CA ASN A 2 15.79 -7.36 37.66
C ASN A 2 15.38 -8.77 37.20
N THR A 3 14.20 -9.24 37.60
CA THR A 3 13.47 -10.29 36.85
C THR A 3 12.30 -9.74 36.02
N ILE A 4 11.84 -8.52 36.28
CA ILE A 4 10.71 -7.90 35.56
C ILE A 4 11.17 -7.28 34.23
N THR A 5 12.38 -6.74 34.17
CA THR A 5 12.96 -6.12 32.96
C THR A 5 13.31 -7.15 31.88
N LYS A 6 13.77 -8.34 32.28
CA LYS A 6 14.13 -9.42 31.33
C LYS A 6 12.93 -10.07 30.62
N LYS A 7 11.72 -9.96 31.20
CA LYS A 7 10.50 -10.53 30.59
C LYS A 7 9.90 -9.63 29.52
N ARG A 8 10.18 -8.32 29.56
CA ARG A 8 9.75 -7.38 28.50
C ARG A 8 10.72 -7.35 27.31
N GLU A 9 12.01 -7.63 27.53
CA GLU A 9 13.00 -7.67 26.45
C GLU A 9 12.90 -8.93 25.57
N ASN A 10 12.32 -10.02 26.08
CA ASN A 10 12.18 -11.28 25.33
C ASN A 10 10.81 -11.49 24.65
N HIS A 11 9.88 -10.53 24.75
CA HIS A 11 8.56 -10.62 24.10
C HIS A 11 8.49 -9.82 22.78
N ALA A 12 9.53 -9.07 22.43
CA ALA A 12 9.47 -8.06 21.38
C ALA A 12 9.88 -8.55 19.97
N MET A 13 9.99 -9.86 19.71
CA MET A 13 10.54 -10.34 18.42
C MET A 13 9.96 -11.65 17.90
N ASN A 14 8.72 -12.00 18.24
CA ASN A 14 8.02 -13.18 17.72
C ASN A 14 6.50 -13.01 17.52
N ASP A 15 5.92 -11.85 17.85
CA ASP A 15 4.47 -11.72 17.84
C ASP A 15 3.97 -11.30 16.45
N VAL A 16 3.17 -12.18 15.88
CA VAL A 16 2.31 -11.91 14.73
C VAL A 16 1.33 -10.80 15.12
N ILE A 17 1.03 -9.91 14.17
CA ILE A 17 0.07 -8.81 14.35
C ILE A 17 -1.26 -9.37 14.85
N SER A 18 -1.68 -8.96 16.05
CA SER A 18 -2.98 -9.35 16.58
C SER A 18 -4.12 -8.50 16.00
N GLU A 19 -5.32 -9.05 16.05
CA GLU A 19 -6.56 -8.38 15.66
C GLU A 19 -6.79 -7.06 16.41
N GLN A 20 -6.52 -7.05 17.73
CA GLN A 20 -6.69 -5.86 18.55
C GLN A 20 -5.66 -4.77 18.19
N GLU A 21 -4.39 -5.15 17.99
CA GLU A 21 -3.34 -4.20 17.56
C GLU A 21 -3.65 -3.60 16.20
N LEU A 22 -4.15 -4.41 15.26
CA LEU A 22 -4.55 -3.93 13.94
C LEU A 22 -5.77 -3.01 14.02
N LEU A 23 -6.76 -3.34 14.85
CA LEU A 23 -7.93 -2.49 15.07
C LEU A 23 -7.56 -1.15 15.71
N ASP A 24 -6.64 -1.15 16.67
CA ASP A 24 -6.17 0.08 17.33
C ASP A 24 -5.32 0.94 16.38
N SER A 25 -4.49 0.31 15.55
CA SER A 25 -3.75 0.99 14.47
C SER A 25 -4.69 1.59 13.43
N LEU A 26 -5.76 0.88 13.07
CA LEU A 26 -6.76 1.38 12.12
C LEU A 26 -7.52 2.59 12.68
N LYS A 27 -7.91 2.57 13.96
CA LYS A 27 -8.51 3.73 14.64
C LYS A 27 -7.55 4.92 14.70
N ALA A 28 -6.28 4.68 15.06
CA ALA A 28 -5.24 5.69 15.09
C ALA A 28 -5.00 6.32 13.72
N TYR A 29 -4.98 5.51 12.65
CA TYR A 29 -4.87 5.97 11.28
C TYR A 29 -6.06 6.87 10.92
N ALA A 30 -7.28 6.40 11.19
CA ALA A 30 -8.50 7.14 10.91
C ALA A 30 -8.59 8.47 11.69
N GLN A 31 -8.13 8.48 12.94
CA GLN A 31 -8.05 9.68 13.76
C GLN A 31 -7.03 10.69 13.21
N SER A 32 -5.91 10.22 12.66
CA SER A 32 -4.81 11.06 12.20
C SER A 32 -5.01 11.59 10.77
N PHE A 33 -5.66 10.81 9.90
CA PHE A 33 -5.71 11.08 8.46
C PHE A 33 -7.12 11.17 7.87
N GLY A 34 -8.16 10.99 8.70
CA GLY A 34 -9.55 11.03 8.29
C GLY A 34 -10.21 9.65 8.35
N ALA A 35 -11.49 9.63 8.73
CA ALA A 35 -12.24 8.40 8.85
C ALA A 35 -12.54 7.79 7.45
N PRO A 36 -12.32 6.47 7.27
CA PRO A 36 -12.67 5.81 6.02
C PRO A 36 -14.19 5.86 5.80
N THR A 37 -14.57 5.92 4.53
CA THR A 37 -15.95 6.13 4.08
C THR A 37 -16.66 4.84 3.67
N SER A 38 -15.92 3.74 3.51
CA SER A 38 -16.46 2.42 3.16
C SER A 38 -15.69 1.28 3.83
N THR A 39 -16.29 0.09 3.84
CA THR A 39 -15.66 -1.14 4.35
C THR A 39 -14.43 -1.51 3.53
N GLU A 40 -14.45 -1.29 2.21
CA GLU A 40 -13.32 -1.54 1.33
C GLU A 40 -12.14 -0.63 1.66
N GLU A 41 -12.39 0.64 2.00
CA GLU A 41 -11.36 1.58 2.43
C GLU A 41 -10.76 1.16 3.79
N VAL A 42 -11.61 0.73 4.73
CA VAL A 42 -11.17 0.13 6.00
C VAL A 42 -10.24 -1.06 5.75
N MET A 43 -10.66 -1.98 4.89
CA MET A 43 -9.91 -3.19 4.58
C MET A 43 -8.58 -2.87 3.88
N ALA A 44 -8.56 -1.90 2.97
CA ALA A 44 -7.34 -1.45 2.31
C ALA A 44 -6.34 -0.84 3.29
N ILE A 45 -6.79 0.01 4.22
CA ILE A 45 -5.92 0.60 5.24
C ILE A 45 -5.37 -0.48 6.17
N ALA A 46 -6.22 -1.39 6.66
CA ALA A 46 -5.78 -2.51 7.50
C ALA A 46 -4.76 -3.40 6.78
N SER A 47 -4.98 -3.67 5.48
CA SER A 47 -4.03 -4.40 4.64
C SER A 47 -2.69 -3.68 4.55
N SER A 48 -2.68 -2.37 4.28
CA SER A 48 -1.43 -1.58 4.22
C SER A 48 -0.67 -1.56 5.54
N ILE A 49 -1.37 -1.52 6.68
CA ILE A 49 -0.73 -1.60 8.01
C ILE A 49 0.00 -2.94 8.15
N VAL A 50 -0.66 -4.05 7.80
CA VAL A 50 -0.06 -5.39 7.87
C VAL A 50 1.17 -5.50 6.96
N THR A 51 1.04 -5.07 5.70
CA THR A 51 2.15 -5.09 4.73
C THR A 51 3.33 -4.25 5.20
N PHE A 52 3.08 -3.04 5.69
CA PHE A 52 4.13 -2.16 6.21
C PHE A 52 4.85 -2.81 7.40
N GLN A 53 4.12 -3.39 8.35
CA GLN A 53 4.71 -4.08 9.50
C GLN A 53 5.57 -5.28 9.08
N GLN A 54 5.10 -6.10 8.15
CA GLN A 54 5.84 -7.29 7.70
C GLN A 54 7.11 -6.93 6.93
N LYS A 55 7.04 -5.94 6.04
CA LYS A 55 8.14 -5.61 5.12
C LYS A 55 9.09 -4.55 5.66
N GLN A 56 8.57 -3.49 6.29
CA GLN A 56 9.38 -2.37 6.75
C GLN A 56 9.86 -2.53 8.18
N LEU A 57 9.10 -3.25 9.02
CA LEU A 57 9.46 -3.50 10.42
C LEU A 57 9.95 -4.93 10.67
N GLY A 58 9.97 -5.78 9.64
CA GLY A 58 10.51 -7.15 9.72
C GLY A 58 9.68 -8.11 10.58
N ILE A 59 8.39 -7.83 10.78
CA ILE A 59 7.48 -8.74 11.47
C ILE A 59 7.27 -10.00 10.60
N PRO A 60 7.14 -11.21 11.19
CA PRO A 60 6.90 -12.43 10.43
C PRO A 60 5.75 -12.29 9.42
N GLU A 61 6.02 -12.71 8.18
CA GLU A 61 5.07 -12.67 7.08
C GLU A 61 3.94 -13.68 7.32
N LEU A 62 2.71 -13.19 7.25
CA LEU A 62 1.51 -14.01 7.32
C LEU A 62 1.17 -14.53 5.93
N PRO A 63 0.65 -15.76 5.80
CA PRO A 63 0.07 -16.24 4.56
C PRO A 63 -1.04 -15.30 4.06
N PRO A 64 -1.17 -15.07 2.73
CA PRO A 64 -2.18 -14.16 2.17
C PRO A 64 -3.62 -14.43 2.63
N THR A 65 -3.98 -15.71 2.82
CA THR A 65 -5.30 -16.11 3.32
C THR A 65 -5.53 -15.69 4.77
N GLN A 66 -4.49 -15.71 5.60
CA GLN A 66 -4.55 -15.25 7.00
C GLN A 66 -4.66 -13.74 7.07
N VAL A 67 -3.89 -13.00 6.24
CA VAL A 67 -4.03 -11.54 6.14
C VAL A 67 -5.45 -11.16 5.74
N THR A 68 -5.99 -11.83 4.71
CA THR A 68 -7.36 -11.57 4.23
C THR A 68 -8.39 -11.79 5.35
N SER A 69 -8.26 -12.90 6.08
CA SER A 69 -9.19 -13.24 7.18
C SER A 69 -9.09 -12.23 8.33
N LEU A 70 -7.87 -11.87 8.73
CA LEU A 70 -7.60 -10.88 9.78
C LEU A 70 -8.17 -9.51 9.41
N VAL A 71 -7.92 -9.04 8.18
CA VAL A 71 -8.41 -7.75 7.68
C VAL A 71 -9.94 -7.73 7.64
N GLN A 72 -10.59 -8.80 7.17
CA GLN A 72 -12.05 -8.90 7.18
C GLN A 72 -12.62 -8.86 8.59
N GLN A 73 -11.99 -9.57 9.53
CA GLN A 73 -12.43 -9.61 10.92
C GLN A 73 -12.30 -8.25 11.59
N VAL A 74 -11.18 -7.54 11.39
CA VAL A 74 -10.98 -6.18 11.92
C VAL A 74 -11.94 -5.19 11.28
N ALA A 75 -12.15 -5.27 9.96
CA ALA A 75 -13.09 -4.40 9.26
C ALA A 75 -14.52 -4.56 9.78
N SER A 76 -14.93 -5.78 10.15
CA SER A 76 -16.27 -6.04 10.71
C SER A 76 -16.49 -5.42 12.11
N GLN A 77 -15.40 -5.13 12.82
CA GLN A 77 -15.41 -4.54 14.17
C GLN A 77 -15.08 -3.05 14.19
N PHE A 78 -14.68 -2.49 13.05
CA PHE A 78 -14.33 -1.09 12.98
C PHE A 78 -15.58 -0.22 13.11
N ASP A 79 -15.67 0.51 14.21
CA ASP A 79 -16.72 1.50 14.45
C ASP A 79 -16.12 2.91 14.46
N ILE A 80 -16.54 3.72 13.48
CA ILE A 80 -16.12 5.12 13.34
C ILE A 80 -16.46 5.93 14.61
N LYS A 81 -17.56 5.61 15.30
CA LYS A 81 -17.96 6.32 16.53
C LYS A 81 -17.00 6.05 17.68
N ALA A 82 -16.31 4.90 17.66
CA ALA A 82 -15.34 4.54 18.69
C ALA A 82 -14.01 5.30 18.55
N ILE A 83 -13.72 5.93 17.40
CA ILE A 83 -12.48 6.67 17.14
C ILE A 83 -12.35 7.88 18.08
N ALA A 84 -13.45 8.60 18.35
CA ALA A 84 -13.40 9.82 19.16
C ALA A 84 -12.91 9.57 20.60
N ASN A 85 -12.99 8.32 21.08
CA ASN A 85 -12.62 7.93 22.43
C ASN A 85 -11.35 7.05 22.46
N SER A 86 -10.70 6.78 21.32
CA SER A 86 -9.49 5.96 21.31
C SER A 86 -8.29 6.74 21.83
N ILE A 87 -7.59 6.15 22.80
CA ILE A 87 -6.29 6.63 23.25
C ILE A 87 -5.24 5.89 22.41
N THR A 88 -4.52 6.63 21.60
CA THR A 88 -3.43 6.11 20.77
C THR A 88 -2.09 6.33 21.45
N ASP A 89 -1.32 5.26 21.65
CA ASP A 89 0.05 5.39 22.14
C ASP A 89 1.02 5.87 21.05
N ASN A 90 2.21 6.32 21.46
CA ASN A 90 3.18 6.91 20.54
C ASN A 90 3.75 5.91 19.50
N ALA A 91 3.84 4.62 19.83
CA ALA A 91 4.32 3.62 18.91
C ALA A 91 3.29 3.36 17.80
N THR A 92 2.02 3.24 18.17
CA THR A 92 0.90 3.13 17.22
C THR A 92 0.81 4.38 16.34
N LEU A 93 1.00 5.58 16.89
CA LEU A 93 1.04 6.81 16.10
C LEU A 93 2.20 6.83 15.10
N THR A 94 3.40 6.42 15.53
CA THR A 94 4.59 6.32 14.67
C THR A 94 4.36 5.32 13.55
N LEU A 95 3.75 4.18 13.85
CA LEU A 95 3.40 3.16 12.86
C LEU A 95 2.48 3.74 11.78
N VAL A 96 1.35 4.36 12.15
CA VAL A 96 0.38 4.84 11.15
C VAL A 96 0.93 6.00 10.33
N GLN A 97 1.82 6.82 10.89
CA GLN A 97 2.57 7.83 10.12
C GLN A 97 3.49 7.19 9.09
N GLY A 98 4.23 6.14 9.47
CA GLY A 98 5.06 5.37 8.56
C GLY A 98 4.25 4.75 7.42
N VAL A 99 3.11 4.13 7.74
CA VAL A 99 2.17 3.58 6.75
C VAL A 99 1.72 4.66 5.78
N LYS A 100 1.29 5.82 6.29
CA LYS A 100 0.80 6.91 5.43
C LYS A 100 1.89 7.45 4.51
N GLN A 101 3.10 7.66 5.03
CA GLN A 101 4.22 8.15 4.25
C GLN A 101 4.63 7.15 3.16
N TRP A 102 4.63 5.86 3.50
CA TRP A 102 4.92 4.80 2.53
C TRP A 102 3.87 4.75 1.41
N GLN A 103 2.58 4.77 1.74
CA GLN A 103 1.51 4.83 0.75
C GLN A 103 1.65 6.05 -0.19
N GLN A 104 1.96 7.23 0.37
CA GLN A 104 2.17 8.45 -0.42
C GLN A 104 3.39 8.34 -1.34
N THR A 105 4.47 7.72 -0.86
CA THR A 105 5.68 7.49 -1.66
C THR A 105 5.37 6.59 -2.85
N LEU A 106 4.67 5.48 -2.60
CA LEU A 106 4.26 4.54 -3.64
C LEU A 106 3.32 5.20 -4.67
N GLU A 107 2.31 5.95 -4.20
CA GLU A 107 1.41 6.72 -5.07
C GLU A 107 2.17 7.70 -5.96
N HIS A 108 3.13 8.43 -5.38
CA HIS A 108 3.96 9.39 -6.11
C HIS A 108 4.84 8.70 -7.16
N GLN A 109 5.46 7.57 -6.83
CA GLN A 109 6.27 6.80 -7.77
C GLN A 109 5.43 6.28 -8.95
N LEU A 110 4.22 5.79 -8.69
CA LEU A 110 3.28 5.36 -9.72
C LEU A 110 2.87 6.53 -10.62
N LEU A 111 2.46 7.66 -10.04
CA LEU A 111 2.08 8.87 -10.78
C LEU A 111 3.23 9.39 -11.66
N ASN A 112 4.44 9.47 -11.10
CA ASN A 112 5.61 9.92 -11.86
C ASN A 112 5.95 8.96 -13.00
N THR A 113 5.85 7.65 -12.77
CA THR A 113 6.13 6.66 -13.83
C THR A 113 5.11 6.73 -14.95
N LEU A 114 3.82 6.83 -14.62
CA LEU A 114 2.76 7.05 -15.61
C LEU A 114 2.99 8.33 -16.41
N THR A 115 3.38 9.40 -15.72
CA THR A 115 3.67 10.70 -16.34
C THR A 115 4.88 10.62 -17.26
N ALA A 116 5.99 10.03 -16.81
CA ALA A 116 7.17 9.79 -17.64
C ALA A 116 6.85 8.94 -18.88
N TYR A 117 6.05 7.89 -18.71
CA TYR A 117 5.63 7.05 -19.83
C TYR A 117 4.81 7.85 -20.87
N ALA A 118 3.82 8.62 -20.40
CA ALA A 118 3.02 9.48 -21.26
C ALA A 118 3.86 10.51 -22.03
N GLN A 119 4.80 11.17 -21.34
CA GLN A 119 5.69 12.18 -21.92
C GLN A 119 6.64 11.60 -22.96
N LYS A 120 7.29 10.48 -22.62
CA LYS A 120 8.38 9.92 -23.41
C LYS A 120 7.87 9.20 -24.64
N PHE A 121 6.80 8.42 -24.49
CA PHE A 121 6.33 7.54 -25.56
C PHE A 121 5.15 8.10 -26.34
N GLN A 122 4.38 9.05 -25.77
CA GLN A 122 3.22 9.69 -26.41
C GLN A 122 2.39 8.68 -27.23
N PRO A 123 1.87 7.62 -26.59
CA PRO A 123 1.27 6.50 -27.32
C PRO A 123 0.08 6.97 -28.15
N GLU A 124 -0.04 6.45 -29.38
CA GLU A 124 -1.12 6.80 -30.32
C GLU A 124 -2.52 6.55 -29.72
N HIS A 125 -2.63 5.52 -28.86
CA HIS A 125 -3.84 5.19 -28.11
C HIS A 125 -3.54 5.25 -26.61
N LYS A 126 -4.40 5.93 -25.85
CA LYS A 126 -4.28 5.99 -24.37
C LYS A 126 -4.46 4.58 -23.81
N PRO A 127 -3.45 4.01 -23.12
CA PRO A 127 -3.60 2.69 -22.51
C PRO A 127 -4.55 2.73 -21.32
N ASP A 128 -5.06 1.56 -20.96
CA ASP A 128 -5.83 1.37 -19.73
C ASP A 128 -4.96 1.72 -18.51
N VAL A 129 -5.33 2.79 -17.81
CA VAL A 129 -4.56 3.31 -16.67
C VAL A 129 -4.47 2.28 -15.54
N ALA A 130 -5.55 1.55 -15.26
CA ALA A 130 -5.57 0.54 -14.21
C ALA A 130 -4.62 -0.62 -14.53
N LYS A 131 -4.66 -1.14 -15.77
CA LYS A 131 -3.72 -2.18 -16.22
C LYS A 131 -2.28 -1.68 -16.23
N THR A 132 -2.07 -0.41 -16.58
CA THR A 132 -0.73 0.20 -16.60
C THR A 132 -0.18 0.33 -15.18
N ILE A 133 -0.99 0.77 -14.21
CA ILE A 133 -0.59 0.83 -12.79
C ILE A 133 -0.21 -0.56 -12.29
N LEU A 134 -1.00 -1.59 -12.59
CA LEU A 134 -0.68 -2.97 -12.21
C LEU A 134 0.70 -3.42 -12.73
N ALA A 135 1.06 -3.04 -13.95
CA ALA A 135 2.37 -3.34 -14.53
C ALA A 135 3.52 -2.55 -13.88
N ILE A 136 3.25 -1.35 -13.35
CA ILE A 136 4.27 -0.50 -12.72
C ILE A 136 4.58 -0.94 -11.29
N ILE A 137 3.58 -1.41 -10.52
CA ILE A 137 3.75 -1.80 -9.11
C ILE A 137 5.06 -2.59 -8.85
N PRO A 138 5.34 -3.71 -9.55
CA PRO A 138 6.55 -4.50 -9.30
C PRO A 138 7.86 -3.81 -9.73
N LEU A 139 7.79 -2.72 -10.50
CA LEU A 139 8.96 -1.95 -10.95
C LEU A 139 9.35 -0.83 -9.98
N VAL A 140 8.38 -0.24 -9.29
CA VAL A 140 8.60 0.86 -8.33
C VAL A 140 8.80 0.37 -6.91
N GLU A 141 8.24 -0.79 -6.60
CA GLU A 141 8.24 -1.37 -5.27
C GLU A 141 8.42 -2.88 -5.38
N ASN A 142 9.45 -3.41 -4.70
CA ASN A 142 9.70 -4.86 -4.64
C ASN A 142 8.91 -5.48 -3.47
N VAL A 143 7.64 -5.12 -3.36
CA VAL A 143 6.73 -5.60 -2.31
C VAL A 143 5.53 -6.29 -2.93
N GLN A 144 5.23 -7.48 -2.43
CA GLN A 144 3.96 -8.14 -2.68
C GLN A 144 2.87 -7.41 -1.90
N LEU A 145 2.17 -6.51 -2.59
CA LEU A 145 0.97 -5.86 -2.07
C LEU A 145 -0.19 -6.85 -2.09
N HIS A 146 -1.07 -6.78 -1.10
CA HIS A 146 -2.29 -7.60 -1.11
C HIS A 146 -3.34 -7.03 -2.08
N GLN A 147 -4.25 -7.87 -2.57
CA GLN A 147 -5.24 -7.48 -3.58
C GLN A 147 -6.09 -6.26 -3.20
N LEU A 148 -6.51 -6.14 -1.95
CA LEU A 148 -7.33 -5.03 -1.45
C LEU A 148 -6.55 -3.71 -1.49
N GLU A 149 -5.26 -3.76 -1.15
CA GLU A 149 -4.36 -2.63 -1.23
C GLU A 149 -4.09 -2.23 -2.68
N ILE A 150 -3.80 -3.20 -3.57
CA ILE A 150 -3.62 -2.98 -5.00
C ILE A 150 -4.85 -2.28 -5.60
N THR A 151 -6.05 -2.79 -5.28
CA THR A 151 -7.31 -2.25 -5.80
C THR A 151 -7.49 -0.79 -5.36
N SER A 152 -7.27 -0.50 -4.09
CA SER A 152 -7.40 0.85 -3.54
C SER A 152 -6.34 1.80 -4.11
N LEU A 153 -5.10 1.32 -4.27
CA LEU A 153 -3.99 2.08 -4.86
C LEU A 153 -4.28 2.45 -6.31
N ILE A 154 -4.75 1.50 -7.13
CA ILE A 154 -5.17 1.75 -8.51
C ILE A 154 -6.25 2.83 -8.55
N GLN A 155 -7.26 2.76 -7.69
CA GLN A 155 -8.34 3.75 -7.65
C GLN A 155 -7.81 5.15 -7.28
N ARG A 156 -6.94 5.25 -6.27
CA ARG A 156 -6.36 6.55 -5.84
C ARG A 156 -5.44 7.15 -6.88
N VAL A 157 -4.57 6.36 -7.51
CA VAL A 157 -3.65 6.83 -8.55
C VAL A 157 -4.43 7.18 -9.83
N SER A 158 -5.37 6.33 -10.27
CA SER A 158 -6.17 6.57 -11.47
C SER A 158 -7.04 7.83 -11.35
N SER A 159 -7.53 8.16 -10.15
CA SER A 159 -8.34 9.37 -9.94
C SER A 159 -7.51 10.66 -9.96
N GLN A 160 -6.21 10.57 -9.68
CA GLN A 160 -5.27 11.70 -9.71
C GLN A 160 -4.60 11.88 -11.08
N PHE A 161 -4.37 10.78 -11.80
CA PHE A 161 -3.66 10.81 -13.06
C PHE A 161 -4.52 11.38 -14.20
N LYS A 162 -3.95 12.34 -14.94
CA LYS A 162 -4.57 12.94 -16.13
C LYS A 162 -3.57 12.93 -17.27
N TRP A 163 -3.94 12.26 -18.36
CA TRP A 163 -3.10 12.13 -19.55
C TRP A 163 -2.73 13.47 -20.17
N GLU A 164 -3.68 14.40 -20.18
CA GLU A 164 -3.52 15.73 -20.77
C GLU A 164 -2.50 16.57 -19.99
N ASP A 165 -2.51 16.44 -18.66
CA ASP A 165 -1.63 17.20 -17.78
C ASP A 165 -0.22 16.60 -17.73
N ALA A 166 -0.07 15.33 -18.12
CA ALA A 166 1.20 14.62 -18.04
C ALA A 166 2.28 15.29 -18.89
N LEU A 167 1.95 15.84 -20.06
CA LEU A 167 2.93 16.45 -20.98
C LEU A 167 3.59 17.73 -20.44
N ALA A 168 2.98 18.39 -19.46
CA ALA A 168 3.46 19.66 -18.91
C ALA A 168 4.27 19.51 -17.61
N GLN A 169 4.37 18.30 -17.07
CA GLN A 169 4.98 18.06 -15.75
C GLN A 169 6.49 17.85 -15.83
N VAL A 170 7.21 18.13 -14.74
CA VAL A 170 8.63 17.79 -14.62
C VAL A 170 8.74 16.45 -13.90
N VAL A 171 9.44 15.49 -14.52
CA VAL A 171 9.61 14.14 -13.96
C VAL A 171 11.10 13.84 -13.77
N GLY A 172 11.44 13.18 -12.66
CA GLY A 172 12.81 12.79 -12.34
C GLY A 172 13.35 11.65 -13.22
N ASN A 173 14.68 11.51 -13.25
CA ASN A 173 15.37 10.52 -14.09
C ASN A 173 14.98 9.07 -13.73
N ASP A 174 14.71 8.77 -12.46
CA ASP A 174 14.34 7.41 -12.03
C ASP A 174 13.01 6.96 -12.65
N ALA A 175 12.01 7.84 -12.65
CA ALA A 175 10.72 7.55 -13.26
C ALA A 175 10.82 7.41 -14.79
N MET A 176 11.76 8.10 -15.44
CA MET A 176 12.05 7.91 -16.87
C MET A 176 12.66 6.53 -17.16
N ALA A 177 13.55 6.04 -16.29
CA ALA A 177 14.12 4.72 -16.44
C ALA A 177 13.07 3.61 -16.21
N ILE A 178 12.19 3.79 -15.22
CA ILE A 178 11.08 2.86 -14.97
C ILE A 178 10.08 2.89 -16.13
N ALA A 179 9.82 4.07 -16.73
CA ALA A 179 8.97 4.19 -17.91
C ALA A 179 9.52 3.40 -19.12
N ASP A 180 10.84 3.32 -19.30
CA ASP A 180 11.46 2.47 -20.33
C ASP A 180 11.21 0.98 -20.07
N GLN A 181 11.34 0.55 -18.82
CA GLN A 181 11.04 -0.82 -18.43
C GLN A 181 9.56 -1.15 -18.67
N LEU A 182 8.66 -0.24 -18.29
CA LEU A 182 7.24 -0.37 -18.56
C LEU A 182 6.95 -0.50 -20.06
N ALA A 183 7.53 0.35 -20.90
CA ALA A 183 7.34 0.29 -22.34
C ALA A 183 7.76 -1.08 -22.92
N ASN A 184 8.88 -1.62 -22.45
CA ASN A 184 9.30 -2.97 -22.85
C ASN A 184 8.28 -4.04 -22.43
N LEU A 185 7.74 -3.98 -21.20
CA LEU A 185 6.72 -4.94 -20.75
C LEU A 185 5.43 -4.86 -21.59
N LEU A 186 4.99 -3.64 -21.90
CA LEU A 186 3.76 -3.42 -22.67
C LEU A 186 3.90 -3.90 -24.13
N GLN A 187 5.11 -3.91 -24.70
CA GLN A 187 5.36 -4.45 -26.04
C GLN A 187 5.09 -5.96 -26.14
N PHE A 188 5.17 -6.71 -25.02
CA PHE A 188 4.91 -8.15 -25.02
C PHE A 188 3.43 -8.52 -24.88
N GLY A 189 2.52 -7.55 -24.69
CA GLY A 189 1.07 -7.73 -24.78
C GLY A 189 0.40 -8.55 -23.68
N ASP A 190 1.13 -9.39 -22.95
CA ASP A 190 0.61 -10.24 -21.86
C ASP A 190 0.96 -9.68 -20.48
N ILE A 191 0.31 -8.57 -20.13
CA ILE A 191 0.44 -7.95 -18.81
C ILE A 191 -0.14 -8.87 -17.72
N GLU A 192 -1.18 -9.65 -18.04
CA GLU A 192 -1.86 -10.53 -17.09
C GLU A 192 -0.96 -11.71 -16.67
N GLY A 193 -0.24 -12.35 -17.60
CA GLY A 193 0.73 -13.41 -17.30
C GLY A 193 1.92 -12.93 -16.44
N LEU A 194 2.37 -11.68 -16.66
CA LEU A 194 3.42 -11.07 -15.84
C LEU A 194 2.91 -10.75 -14.42
N VAL A 195 1.72 -10.17 -14.30
CA VAL A 195 1.08 -9.85 -13.01
C VAL A 195 0.81 -11.12 -12.19
N HIS A 196 0.44 -12.25 -12.81
CA HIS A 196 0.31 -13.53 -12.11
C HIS A 196 1.61 -14.02 -11.45
N THR A 197 2.77 -13.69 -12.04
CA THR A 197 4.08 -14.06 -11.49
C THR A 197 4.43 -13.23 -10.24
N PHE A 198 3.96 -11.98 -10.17
CA PHE A 198 4.29 -11.05 -9.08
C PHE A 198 3.25 -11.01 -7.95
N VAL A 199 1.98 -11.28 -8.26
CA VAL A 199 0.86 -11.12 -7.30
C VAL A 199 0.53 -12.41 -6.54
N GLY A 200 1.15 -13.55 -6.88
CA GLY A 200 1.04 -14.79 -6.10
C GLY A 200 -0.42 -15.20 -5.84
N TRP A 201 -1.15 -15.51 -6.91
CA TRP A 201 -2.50 -16.06 -6.84
C TRP A 201 -2.49 -17.53 -6.42
#